data_AF-A0A7V8WFT0-F1
#
_entry.id   AF-A0A7V8WFT0-F1
#
_cell.length_a   1.000
_cell.length_b   1.000
_cell.length_c   1.000
_cell.angle_alpha   90.00
_cell.angle_beta   90.00
_cell.angle_gamma   90.00
#
_symmetry.space_group_name_H-M   'P 1'
#
loop_
_entity.id
_entity.type
_entity.pdbx_description
1 polymer ?
#
loop_
_entity_poly.entity_id
_entity_poly.type
_entity_poly.pdbx_seq_one_letter_code
_entity_poly.pdbx_strand_id
1 'polypeptide(L)' 'MKKTVTLPGRILWNAFFWTYDRATWQYDLMVIAILAFVWLTPPDWLGDPTASGPGPLGYLADLLQR' A
#
# COMPACT_ATOMS: atom_id res chain seq x y z
N MET A 1 4.77 -15.30 33.87
CA MET A 1 3.58 -15.08 33.03
C MET A 1 4.02 -14.99 31.57
N LYS A 2 4.01 -16.11 30.82
CA LYS A 2 4.30 -16.08 29.38
C LYS A 2 3.14 -15.35 28.71
N LYS A 3 3.35 -14.09 28.32
CA LYS A 3 2.37 -13.32 27.55
C LYS A 3 2.35 -13.92 26.15
N THR A 4 1.51 -14.94 25.97
CA THR A 4 1.14 -15.49 24.68
C THR A 4 0.25 -14.44 23.99
N VAL A 5 0.85 -13.31 23.61
CA VAL A 5 0.22 -12.44 22.63
C VAL A 5 0.12 -13.31 21.39
N THR A 6 -1.10 -13.58 20.96
CA THR A 6 -1.36 -14.28 19.71
C THR A 6 -0.59 -13.52 18.63
N LEU A 7 0.40 -14.19 18.03
CA LEU A 7 1.25 -13.65 16.97
C LEU A 7 0.52 -12.73 15.96
N PRO A 8 -0.70 -13.06 15.47
CA PRO A 8 -1.45 -12.17 14.59
C PRO A 8 -1.83 -10.82 15.23
N GLY A 9 -2.23 -10.79 16.50
CA GLY A 9 -2.58 -9.54 17.19
C GLY A 9 -1.39 -8.58 17.31
N ARG A 10 -0.18 -9.12 17.52
CA ARG A 10 1.04 -8.31 17.57
C ARG A 10 1.41 -7.73 16.19
N ILE A 11 1.21 -8.51 15.13
CA ILE A 11 1.45 -8.05 13.76
C ILE A 11 0.51 -6.90 13.40
N LEU A 12 -0.79 -7.05 13.68
CA LEU A 12 -1.79 -6.00 13.44
C LEU A 12 -1.48 -4.74 14.25
N TRP A 13 -1.12 -4.88 15.52
CA TRP A 13 -0.73 -3.76 16.37
C TRP A 13 0.47 -3.01 15.79
N ASN A 14 1.54 -3.73 15.43
CA ASN A 14 2.74 -3.13 14.88
C ASN A 14 2.49 -2.43 13.54
N ALA A 15 1.61 -2.98 12.70
CA ALA A 15 1.23 -2.36 11.43
C ALA A 15 0.39 -1.09 11.64
N PHE A 16 -0.60 -1.13 12.51
CA PHE A 16 -1.50 0.01 12.78
C PHE A 16 -0.78 1.18 13.46
N PHE A 17 0.09 0.89 14.42
CA PHE A 17 0.88 1.90 15.14
C PHE A 17 2.24 2.18 14.51
N TRP A 18 2.54 1.61 13.34
CA TRP A 18 3.77 1.84 12.59
C TRP A 18 5.06 1.63 13.41
N THR A 19 5.13 0.52 14.14
CA THR A 19 6.21 0.28 15.12
C THR A 19 7.31 -0.65 14.61
N TYR A 20 7.29 -1.04 13.33
CA TYR A 20 8.43 -1.75 12.73
C TYR A 20 9.58 -0.77 12.51
N ASP A 21 10.81 -1.22 12.76
CA ASP A 21 11.99 -0.39 12.54
C ASP A 21 12.20 -0.11 11.05
N ARG A 22 12.83 1.03 10.75
CA ARG A 22 13.21 1.40 9.38
C ARG A 22 14.23 0.41 8.83
N ALA A 23 14.21 0.21 7.50
CA ALA A 23 15.06 -0.76 6.80
C ALA A 23 14.83 -2.22 7.23
N THR A 24 13.60 -2.53 7.67
CA THR A 24 13.13 -3.91 7.84
C THR A 24 12.13 -4.25 6.75
N TRP A 25 12.09 -5.53 6.33
CA TRP A 25 11.21 -5.95 5.25
C TRP A 25 9.72 -5.73 5.57
N GLN A 26 9.31 -5.80 6.85
CA GLN A 26 7.94 -5.52 7.26
C GLN A 26 7.57 -4.04 7.07
N TYR A 27 8.51 -3.14 7.40
CA TYR A 27 8.37 -1.72 7.15
C TYR A 27 8.26 -1.47 5.63
N ASP A 28 9.14 -2.08 4.85
CA ASP A 28 9.15 -1.92 3.39
C ASP A 28 7.84 -2.41 2.76
N LEU A 29 7.27 -3.52 3.25
CA LEU A 29 5.95 -3.99 2.81
C LEU A 29 4.83 -2.99 3.12
N MET A 30 4.84 -2.37 4.30
CA MET A 30 3.85 -1.36 4.66
C MET A 30 3.96 -0.13 3.76
N VAL A 31 5.18 0.30 3.41
CA VAL A 31 5.41 1.38 2.45
C VAL A 31 4.90 1.00 1.06
N ILE A 32 5.25 -0.19 0.57
CA ILE A 32 4.78 -0.70 -0.71
C ILE A 32 3.25 -0.74 -0.76
N ALA A 33 2.58 -1.14 0.32
CA ALA A 33 1.12 -1.16 0.39
C ALA A 33 0.52 0.24 0.23
N ILE A 34 1.10 1.27 0.85
CA ILE A 34 0.65 2.65 0.70
C ILE A 34 0.93 3.16 -0.73
N LEU A 35 2.11 2.92 -1.27
CA LEU A 35 2.45 3.35 -2.63
C LEU A 35 1.54 2.68 -3.67
N ALA A 36 1.27 1.38 -3.49
CA ALA A 36 0.31 0.65 -4.30
C ALA A 36 -1.08 1.29 -4.19
N PHE A 37 -1.55 1.63 -2.99
CA PHE A 37 -2.84 2.32 -2.83
C PHE A 37 -2.86 3.66 -3.59
N VAL A 38 -1.82 4.48 -3.47
CA VAL A 38 -1.76 5.79 -4.16
C VAL A 38 -1.70 5.63 -5.68
N TRP A 39 -0.94 4.66 -6.20
CA TRP A 39 -0.72 4.50 -7.65
C TRP A 39 -1.79 3.68 -8.36
N LEU A 40 -2.41 2.74 -7.65
CA LEU A 40 -3.47 1.89 -8.20
C LEU A 40 -4.84 2.53 -8.09
N THR A 41 -5.04 3.52 -7.22
CA THR A 41 -6.31 4.26 -7.13
C THR A 41 -6.46 5.16 -8.36
N PRO A 42 -7.44 4.91 -9.25
CA PRO A 42 -7.66 5.74 -10.42
C PRO A 42 -8.03 7.18 -10.02
N PRO A 43 -7.50 8.21 -10.70
CA PRO A 43 -7.86 9.61 -10.45
C PRO A 43 -9.37 9.87 -10.53
N ASP A 44 -10.06 9.16 -11.44
CA ASP A 44 -11.51 9.26 -11.62
C ASP A 44 -12.30 8.89 -10.35
N TRP A 45 -11.77 8.00 -9.49
CA TRP A 45 -12.43 7.63 -8.24
C TRP A 45 -12.42 8.76 -7.22
N LEU A 46 -11.40 9.63 -7.30
CA LEU A 46 -11.24 10.78 -6.43
C LEU A 46 -11.94 12.03 -6.99
N GLY A 47 -12.44 11.96 -8.24
CA GLY A 47 -13.03 13.11 -8.93
C GLY A 47 -12.02 14.25 -9.09
N ASP A 48 -10.74 13.92 -9.29
CA ASP A 48 -9.65 14.89 -9.34
C ASP A 48 -9.77 15.78 -10.60
N PRO A 49 -9.98 17.10 -10.46
CA PRO A 49 -10.12 18.00 -11.60
C PRO A 49 -8.78 18.32 -12.28
N THR A 50 -7.65 17.91 -11.68
CA THR A 50 -6.29 18.23 -12.15
C THR A 50 -5.56 17.02 -12.73
N ALA A 51 -5.84 15.82 -12.25
CA ALA A 51 -5.25 14.59 -12.75
C ALA A 51 -6.13 13.97 -13.85
N SER A 52 -5.94 14.43 -15.09
CA SER A 52 -6.63 13.90 -16.27
C SER A 52 -5.73 12.93 -17.07
N GLY A 53 -6.19 11.70 -17.30
CA GLY A 53 -5.52 10.70 -18.16
C GLY A 53 -5.48 9.29 -17.56
N PRO A 54 -5.06 8.27 -18.33
CA PRO A 54 -4.89 6.93 -17.81
C PRO A 54 -3.83 6.92 -16.70
N GLY A 55 -4.19 6.46 -15.50
CA GLY A 55 -3.23 6.27 -14.41
C GLY A 55 -2.16 5.21 -14.76
N PRO A 56 -1.21 4.92 -13.85
CA PRO A 56 -0.17 3.90 -14.06
C PRO A 56 -0.72 2.56 -14.57
N LEU A 57 -1.89 2.15 -14.08
CA LEU A 57 -2.61 0.96 -14.54
C LEU A 57 -3.10 1.06 -15.98
N GLY A 58 -3.59 2.22 -16.41
CA GLY A 58 -4.02 2.44 -17.79
C GLY A 58 -2.84 2.30 -18.76
N TYR A 59 -1.66 2.84 -18.41
CA TYR A 59 -0.45 2.65 -19.22
C TYR A 59 0.00 1.19 -19.30
N LEU A 60 -0.10 0.43 -18.19
CA LEU A 60 0.24 -1.00 -18.20
C LEU A 60 -0.75 -1.81 -19.05
N ALA A 61 -2.05 -1.49 -18.98
CA ALA A 61 -3.07 -2.13 -19.80
C ALA A 61 -2.83 -1.86 -21.30
N ASP A 62 -2.52 -0.62 -21.66
CA ASP A 62 -2.15 -0.25 -23.04
C ASP A 62 -0.91 -1.01 -23.53
N LEU A 63 0.11 -1.18 -22.66
CA LEU A 63 1.32 -1.92 -23.01
C LEU A 63 1.04 -3.42 -23.23
N LEU A 64 0.14 -4.01 -22.47
CA LEU A 64 -0.30 -5.41 -22.62
C LEU A 64 -1.13 -5.65 -23.89
N GLN A 65 -1.74 -4.59 -24.45
CA GLN A 65 -2.56 -4.66 -25.65
C GLN A 65 -1.80 -4.33 -26.95
N ARG A 66 -0.52 -3.94 -26.85
CA ARG A 66 0.39 -3.68 -27.98
C ARG A 66 1.25 -4.88 -28.29
#